data_AF-A0A4R6BW15-F1
#
_entry.id   AF-A0A4R6BW15-F1
#
_cell.length_a   1.000
_cell.length_b   1.000
_cell.length_c   1.000
_cell.angle_alpha   90.00
_cell.angle_beta   90.00
_cell.angle_gamma   90.00
#
_symmetry.space_group_name_H-M   'P 1'
#
loop_
_entity.id
_entity.type
_entity.pdbx_description
1 polymer ?
#
loop_
_entity_poly.entity_id
_entity_poly.type
_entity_poly.pdbx_seq_one_letter_code
_entity_poly.pdbx_strand_id
1 'polypeptide(L)'
;MLNVRRLEFVILYELRKGTVLAEFFGWIELETLEDTLKALKEQDFISGEIIEEDVVVLKDIEITEAGRLKLETMLNDDQYEAGYVEHYSNQKLKDWVYEQD
;
A
#
# COMPACT_ATOMS: atom_id res chain seq x y z
N MET A 1 -3.41 15.50 6.98
CA MET A 1 -2.71 15.07 5.74
C MET A 1 -2.28 13.65 5.95
N LEU A 2 -2.67 12.76 5.05
CA LEU A 2 -2.26 11.36 5.05
C LEU A 2 -0.76 11.25 4.78
N ASN A 3 -0.05 10.35 5.45
CA ASN A 3 1.31 10.03 5.06
C ASN A 3 1.27 9.02 3.91
N VAL A 4 1.02 9.53 2.70
CA VAL A 4 0.84 8.76 1.45
C VAL A 4 1.97 7.74 1.24
N ARG A 5 3.18 8.05 1.72
CA ARG A 5 4.34 7.15 1.65
C ARG A 5 4.22 5.91 2.50
N ARG A 6 3.59 5.98 3.69
CA ARG A 6 3.38 4.79 4.54
C ARG A 6 2.35 3.86 3.92
N LEU A 7 1.27 4.40 3.34
CA LEU A 7 0.28 3.58 2.63
C LEU A 7 0.88 2.94 1.37
N GLU A 8 1.64 3.70 0.59
CA GLU A 8 2.42 3.18 -0.55
C GLU A 8 3.32 2.02 -0.13
N PHE A 9 4.07 2.18 0.97
CA PHE A 9 4.92 1.12 1.51
C PHE A 9 4.10 -0.14 1.81
N VAL A 10 3.00 0.01 2.55
CA VAL A 10 2.15 -1.12 2.95
C VAL A 10 1.62 -1.86 1.71
N ILE A 11 1.13 -1.14 0.70
CA ILE A 11 0.62 -1.75 -0.55
C ILE A 11 1.72 -2.54 -1.25
N LEU A 12 2.88 -1.94 -1.48
CA LEU A 12 3.99 -2.61 -2.18
C LEU A 12 4.52 -3.80 -1.37
N TYR A 13 4.61 -3.68 -0.05
CA TYR A 13 5.09 -4.74 0.83
C TYR A 13 4.11 -5.93 0.88
N GLU A 14 2.81 -5.69 0.94
CA GLU A 14 1.79 -6.75 0.88
C GLU A 14 1.73 -7.43 -0.49
N LEU A 15 1.82 -6.67 -1.59
CA LEU A 15 1.90 -7.25 -2.93
C LEU A 15 3.13 -8.13 -3.11
N ARG A 16 4.29 -7.73 -2.57
CA ARG A 16 5.50 -8.56 -2.56
C ARG A 16 5.30 -9.89 -1.81
N LYS A 17 4.48 -9.90 -0.75
CA LYS A 17 4.15 -11.10 0.04
C LYS A 17 3.13 -12.01 -0.67
N GLY A 18 2.48 -11.53 -1.73
CA GLY A 18 1.38 -12.23 -2.39
C GLY A 18 0.06 -12.14 -1.63
N THR A 19 -0.11 -11.13 -0.78
CA THR A 19 -1.33 -10.93 0.00
C THR A 19 -2.49 -10.48 -0.89
N VAL A 20 -3.67 -11.05 -0.66
CA VAL A 20 -4.91 -10.56 -1.28
C VAL A 20 -5.32 -9.24 -0.62
N LEU A 21 -5.15 -8.13 -1.35
CA LEU A 21 -5.31 -6.78 -0.81
C LEU A 21 -6.73 -6.46 -0.30
N ALA A 22 -7.76 -7.11 -0.85
CA ALA A 22 -9.16 -6.85 -0.50
C ALA A 22 -9.48 -7.12 0.98
N GLU A 23 -8.84 -8.12 1.59
CA GLU A 23 -9.02 -8.43 3.01
C GLU A 23 -8.14 -7.54 3.91
N PHE A 24 -7.02 -7.07 3.36
CA PHE A 24 -6.01 -6.35 4.12
C PHE A 24 -6.39 -4.88 4.36
N PHE A 25 -7.02 -4.20 3.40
CA PHE A 25 -7.24 -2.75 3.45
C PHE A 25 -8.61 -2.28 3.91
N GLY A 26 -9.44 -3.14 4.51
CA GLY A 26 -10.79 -2.78 4.99
C GLY A 26 -10.87 -1.64 6.03
N TRP A 27 -9.73 -1.18 6.54
CA TRP A 27 -9.62 -0.08 7.50
C TRP A 27 -9.16 1.26 6.89
N ILE A 28 -8.71 1.25 5.63
CA ILE A 28 -8.36 2.44 4.85
C ILE A 28 -9.63 3.06 4.25
N GLU A 29 -9.70 4.39 4.21
CA GLU A 29 -10.77 5.12 3.50
C GLU A 29 -10.71 4.84 1.99
N LEU A 30 -11.85 4.49 1.39
CA LEU A 30 -11.94 4.01 0.00
C LEU A 30 -11.26 4.95 -1.01
N GLU A 31 -11.57 6.25 -0.94
CA GLU A 31 -11.01 7.30 -1.81
C GLU A 31 -9.47 7.36 -1.68
N THR A 32 -8.94 7.24 -0.46
CA THR A 32 -7.49 7.24 -0.23
C THR A 32 -6.82 6.00 -0.84
N LEU A 33 -7.43 4.83 -0.67
CA LEU A 33 -6.90 3.59 -1.25
C LEU A 33 -6.90 3.69 -2.77
N GLU A 34 -7.99 4.18 -3.35
CA GLU A 34 -8.16 4.36 -4.78
C GLU A 34 -7.12 5.32 -5.37
N ASP A 35 -7.00 6.53 -4.81
CA ASP A 35 -6.04 7.53 -5.25
C ASP A 35 -4.60 7.00 -5.18
N THR A 36 -4.28 6.27 -4.10
CA THR A 36 -2.94 5.69 -3.94
C THR A 36 -2.68 4.61 -4.99
N LEU A 37 -3.63 3.71 -5.24
CA LEU A 37 -3.48 2.65 -6.24
C LEU A 37 -3.40 3.21 -7.67
N LYS A 38 -4.20 4.24 -7.99
CA LYS A 38 -4.10 4.98 -9.25
C LYS A 38 -2.71 5.60 -9.42
N ALA A 39 -2.21 6.29 -8.39
CA ALA A 39 -0.89 6.90 -8.43
C ALA A 39 0.23 5.86 -8.59
N LEU A 40 0.14 4.71 -7.92
CA LEU A 40 1.11 3.62 -8.08
C LEU A 40 1.07 3.02 -9.49
N LYS A 41 -0.12 2.88 -10.07
CA LYS A 41 -0.31 2.36 -11.43
C LYS A 41 0.21 3.34 -12.48
N GLU A 42 -0.07 4.63 -12.34
CA GLU A 42 0.45 5.69 -13.23
C GLU A 42 1.97 5.76 -13.23
N GLN A 43 2.60 5.44 -12.09
CA GLN A 43 4.06 5.38 -11.93
C GLN A 43 4.67 4.03 -12.34
N ASP A 44 3.86 3.11 -12.90
CA ASP A 44 4.28 1.74 -13.27
C ASP A 44 4.83 0.93 -12.09
N PHE A 45 4.44 1.22 -10.84
CA PHE A 45 4.86 0.44 -9.66
C PHE A 45 4.00 -0.80 -9.43
N ILE A 46 2.76 -0.78 -9.91
CA ILE A 46 1.85 -1.93 -9.89
C ILE A 46 1.19 -2.12 -11.26
N SER A 47 0.85 -3.37 -11.57
CA SER A 47 0.08 -3.75 -12.77
C SER A 47 -1.34 -4.20 -12.37
N GLY A 48 -2.14 -4.65 -13.33
CA GLY A 48 -3.50 -5.17 -13.12
C GLY A 48 -4.61 -4.14 -13.38
N GLU A 49 -5.84 -4.49 -13.03
CA GLU A 49 -7.04 -3.69 -13.27
C GLU A 49 -7.61 -3.14 -11.97
N ILE A 50 -7.87 -1.83 -11.96
CA ILE A 50 -8.62 -1.13 -10.91
C ILE A 50 -9.96 -0.78 -11.55
N ILE A 51 -11.04 -1.38 -11.05
CA ILE A 51 -12.40 -1.16 -11.57
C ILE A 51 -13.15 -0.28 -10.55
N GLU A 52 -13.65 0.84 -11.05
CA GLU A 52 -14.40 1.85 -10.29
C GLU A 52 -15.91 1.64 -10.48
N GLU A 53 -16.56 1.05 -9.48
CA GLU A 53 -18.03 1.02 -9.36
C GLU A 53 -18.44 1.55 -7.96
N ASP A 54 -19.49 1.02 -7.33
CA ASP A 54 -19.85 1.33 -5.93
C ASP A 54 -18.82 0.79 -4.90
N VAL A 55 -17.84 0.02 -5.39
CA VAL A 55 -16.71 -0.54 -4.64
C VAL A 55 -15.45 -0.49 -5.50
N VAL A 56 -14.27 -0.44 -4.87
CA VAL A 56 -12.98 -0.59 -5.57
C VAL A 56 -12.70 -2.08 -5.74
N VAL A 57 -12.70 -2.56 -6.99
CA VAL A 57 -12.33 -3.94 -7.32
C VAL A 57 -10.92 -3.98 -7.88
N LEU A 58 -10.07 -4.77 -7.23
CA LEU A 58 -8.68 -5.01 -7.62
C LEU A 58 -8.56 -6.37 -8.27
N LYS A 59 -8.19 -6.40 -9.55
CA LYS A 59 -8.06 -7.63 -10.32
C LYS A 59 -6.66 -7.78 -10.87
N ASP A 60 -6.05 -8.95 -10.62
CA ASP A 60 -4.71 -9.31 -11.08
C ASP A 60 -3.66 -8.22 -10.73
N ILE A 61 -3.81 -7.56 -9.57
CA ILE A 61 -2.86 -6.54 -9.12
C ILE A 61 -1.58 -7.24 -8.68
N GLU A 62 -0.47 -6.87 -9.31
CA GLU A 62 0.86 -7.37 -9.00
C GLU A 62 1.86 -6.21 -8.87
N ILE A 63 2.92 -6.42 -8.09
CA ILE A 63 4.05 -5.49 -8.04
C ILE A 63 4.91 -5.64 -9.30
N THR A 64 5.22 -4.53 -9.98
CA THR A 64 6.13 -4.54 -11.14
C THR A 64 7.59 -4.55 -10.70
N GLU A 65 8.52 -4.66 -11.64
CA GLU A 65 9.95 -4.49 -11.35
C GLU A 65 10.26 -3.08 -10.82
N ALA A 66 9.65 -2.04 -11.38
CA ALA A 66 9.83 -0.67 -10.89
C ALA A 66 9.29 -0.50 -9.46
N GLY A 67 8.14 -1.13 -9.15
CA GLY A 67 7.59 -1.18 -7.80
C GLY A 67 8.49 -1.91 -6.82
N ARG A 68 9.15 -3.01 -7.24
CA ARG A 68 10.12 -3.72 -6.40
C ARG A 68 11.33 -2.85 -6.06
N LEU A 69 11.91 -2.16 -7.04
CA LEU A 69 13.03 -1.24 -6.82
C LEU A 69 12.64 -0.06 -5.92
N LYS A 70 11.42 0.45 -6.08
CA LYS A 70 10.86 1.48 -5.21
C LYS A 70 10.74 0.96 -3.77
N LEU A 71 10.20 -0.24 -3.57
CA LEU A 71 10.09 -0.86 -2.26
C LEU A 71 11.47 -1.09 -1.63
N GLU A 72 12.46 -1.57 -2.38
CA GLU A 72 13.84 -1.74 -1.89
C GLU A 72 14.43 -0.40 -1.44
N THR A 73 14.15 0.69 -2.17
CA THR A 73 14.57 2.04 -1.76
C THR A 73 13.96 2.45 -0.42
N MET A 74 12.68 2.12 -0.19
CA MET A 74 12.00 2.42 1.08
C MET A 74 12.50 1.53 2.23
N LEU A 75 12.84 0.27 1.95
CA LEU A 75 13.41 -0.66 2.94
C LEU A 75 14.82 -0.29 3.39
N ASN A 76 15.56 0.53 2.63
CA ASN A 76 16.84 1.09 3.09
C ASN A 76 16.68 2.13 4.20
N ASP A 77 15.44 2.56 4.47
CA ASP A 77 15.09 3.43 5.58
C ASP A 77 14.37 2.57 6.64
N ASP A 78 15.12 2.24 7.70
CA ASP A 78 14.72 1.29 8.75
C ASP A 78 13.34 1.61 9.38
N GLN A 79 12.88 2.86 9.30
CA GLN A 79 11.59 3.28 9.86
C GLN A 79 10.39 2.59 9.21
N TYR A 80 10.47 2.21 7.92
CA TYR A 80 9.34 1.64 7.21
C TYR A 80 9.07 0.19 7.64
N GLU A 81 10.08 -0.67 7.59
CA GLU A 81 9.89 -2.08 7.96
C GLU A 81 9.67 -2.22 9.47
N ALA A 82 10.44 -1.52 10.29
CA ALA A 82 10.25 -1.54 11.74
C ALA A 82 8.86 -1.01 12.13
N GLY A 83 8.44 0.13 11.56
CA GLY A 83 7.12 0.73 11.81
C GLY A 83 5.99 -0.19 11.37
N TYR A 84 6.08 -0.80 10.19
CA TYR A 84 5.10 -1.78 9.73
C TYR A 84 5.01 -2.98 10.67
N VAL A 85 6.12 -3.61 11.03
CA VAL A 85 6.13 -4.82 11.87
C VAL A 85 5.55 -4.54 13.26
N GLU A 86 5.94 -3.42 13.87
CA GLU A 86 5.44 -3.00 15.18
C GLU A 86 3.93 -2.77 15.17
N HIS A 87 3.42 -2.02 14.18
CA HIS A 87 2.02 -1.61 14.15
C HIS A 87 1.10 -2.69 13.63
N TYR A 88 1.56 -3.53 12.70
CA TYR A 88 0.82 -4.71 12.24
C TYR A 88 0.56 -5.69 13.39
N SER A 89 1.60 -5.99 14.18
CA SER A 89 1.50 -6.93 15.31
C SER A 89 0.56 -6.44 16.42
N ASN A 90 0.35 -5.13 16.53
CA ASN A 90 -0.49 -4.49 17.54
C ASN A 90 -1.88 -4.05 17.03
N GLN A 91 -2.25 -4.40 15.79
CA GLN A 91 -3.50 -3.95 15.15
C GLN A 91 -3.65 -2.41 15.07
N LYS A 92 -2.52 -1.70 14.94
CA LYS A 92 -2.43 -0.22 14.88
C LYS A 92 -1.89 0.29 13.54
N LEU A 93 -1.92 -0.54 12.50
CA LEU A 93 -1.41 -0.16 11.19
C LEU A 93 -2.17 1.04 10.60
N LYS A 94 -3.46 1.16 10.93
CA LYS A 94 -4.27 2.35 10.64
C LYS A 94 -3.66 3.61 11.25
N ASP A 95 -3.46 3.61 12.56
CA ASP A 95 -2.94 4.77 13.28
C ASP A 95 -1.60 5.21 12.67
N TRP A 96 -0.71 4.26 12.39
CA TRP A 96 0.59 4.54 11.76
C TRP A 96 0.48 5.15 10.35
N VAL A 97 -0.44 4.69 9.50
CA VAL A 97 -0.61 5.26 8.15
C VAL A 97 -1.20 6.68 8.20
N TYR A 98 -2.06 6.97 9.17
CA TYR A 98 -2.75 8.26 9.31
C TYR A 98 -2.07 9.25 10.25
N GLU A 99 -1.03 8.83 10.99
CA GLU A 99 -0.19 9.70 11.80
C GLU A 99 0.43 10.82 10.96
N GLN A 100 0.41 12.03 11.50
CA GLN A 100 1.12 13.17 10.91
C GLN A 100 2.51 13.24 11.53
N ASP A 101 3.53 13.23 10.68
CA ASP A 101 4.92 13.53 11.04
C ASP A 101 5.12 15.05 11.21
#